data_AF-A0A1E7YVS4-F1
#
_entry.id   AF-A0A1E7YVS4-F1
#
_cell.length_a   1.000
_cell.length_b   1.000
_cell.length_c   1.000
_cell.angle_alpha   90.00
_cell.angle_beta   90.00
_cell.angle_gamma   90.00
#
_symmetry.space_group_name_H-M   'P 1'
#
loop_
_entity.id
_entity.type
_entity.pdbx_description
1 polymer ?
#
loop_
_entity_poly.entity_id
_entity_poly.type
_entity_poly.pdbx_seq_one_letter_code
_entity_poly.pdbx_strand_id
1 'polypeptide(L)'
;MDELDRLIQSGPDPRFTIKAKVLSRFDDIRTARGLLRTWADITVALGLPRERWRDVSACFRRVEKAVESGKLRLPKAKQRSSILDESPRNRRQTNTGAGGASNYINLDEA
;
A
#
# COMPACT_ATOMS: atom_id res chain seq x y z
N MET A 1 23.12 0.01 20.90
CA MET A 1 21.68 0.34 20.81
C MET A 1 21.44 1.49 21.74
N ASP A 2 21.11 2.64 21.17
CA ASP A 2 20.86 3.86 21.95
C ASP A 2 19.41 3.93 22.44
N GLU A 3 19.04 5.00 23.15
CA GLU A 3 17.69 5.15 23.70
C GLU A 3 16.63 5.38 22.61
N LEU A 4 17.00 6.00 21.50
CA LEU A 4 16.10 6.21 20.37
C LEU A 4 15.75 4.88 19.71
N ASP A 5 16.73 3.99 19.52
CA ASP A 5 16.53 2.63 19.02
C ASP A 5 15.53 1.84 19.87
N ARG A 6 15.60 1.98 21.20
CA ARG A 6 14.68 1.30 22.13
C ARG A 6 13.25 1.80 21.98
N LEU A 7 13.06 3.12 21.84
CA LEU A 7 11.75 3.70 21.58
C LEU A 7 11.16 3.19 20.27
N ILE A 8 11.96 3.13 19.20
CA ILE A 8 11.53 2.57 17.91
C ILE A 8 11.12 1.11 18.05
N GLN A 9 11.90 0.30 18.77
CA GLN A 9 11.60 -1.12 18.99
C GLN A 9 10.35 -1.35 19.84
N SER A 10 10.10 -0.48 20.83
CA SER A 10 8.88 -0.53 21.66
C SER A 10 7.60 -0.19 20.89
N GLY A 11 7.75 0.43 19.72
CA GLY A 11 6.65 0.81 18.86
C GLY A 11 5.99 2.13 19.28
N PRO A 12 4.76 2.41 18.80
CA PRO A 12 4.09 3.67 19.10
C PRO A 12 3.71 3.76 20.58
N ASP A 13 3.87 4.96 21.16
CA ASP A 13 3.36 5.28 22.50
C ASP A 13 1.87 4.88 22.61
N PRO A 14 1.48 4.17 23.68
CA PRO A 14 0.10 3.74 23.92
C PRO A 14 -0.94 4.84 23.70
N ARG A 15 -0.62 6.10 24.07
CA ARG A 15 -1.48 7.27 23.92
C ARG A 15 -1.81 7.59 22.46
N PHE A 16 -0.92 7.25 21.54
CA PHE A 16 -1.04 7.53 20.11
C PHE A 16 -1.31 6.28 19.27
N THR A 17 -1.60 5.12 19.89
CA THR A 17 -1.86 3.85 19.18
C THR A 17 -2.86 3.99 18.04
N ILE A 18 -4.02 4.62 18.28
CA ILE A 18 -5.03 4.82 17.24
C ILE A 18 -4.49 5.67 16.09
N LYS A 19 -3.85 6.79 16.42
CA LYS A 19 -3.32 7.72 15.40
C LYS A 19 -2.23 7.03 14.57
N ALA A 20 -1.34 6.26 15.21
CA ALA A 20 -0.31 5.48 14.53
C ALA A 20 -0.91 4.43 13.58
N LYS A 21 -1.93 3.69 14.03
CA LYS A 21 -2.65 2.71 13.18
C LYS A 21 -3.36 3.37 12.00
N VAL A 22 -4.04 4.50 12.24
CA VAL A 22 -4.71 5.26 11.19
C VAL A 22 -3.72 5.79 10.16
N LEU A 23 -2.59 6.37 10.58
CA LEU A 23 -1.59 6.92 9.66
C LEU A 23 -0.91 5.82 8.82
N SER A 24 -0.61 4.68 9.43
CA SER A 24 0.06 3.57 8.75
C SER A 24 -0.83 2.81 7.75
N ARG A 25 -2.15 2.88 7.91
CA ARG A 25 -3.14 2.19 7.06
C ARG A 25 -4.15 3.17 6.43
N PHE A 26 -3.75 4.41 6.25
CA PHE A 26 -4.67 5.49 5.90
C PHE A 26 -5.41 5.23 4.58
N ASP A 27 -4.67 4.90 3.52
CA ASP A 27 -5.26 4.61 2.21
C ASP A 27 -6.12 3.35 2.24
N ASP A 28 -5.71 2.31 2.99
CA ASP A 28 -6.54 1.11 3.15
C ASP A 28 -7.87 1.40 3.85
N ILE A 29 -7.85 2.25 4.89
CA ILE A 29 -9.07 2.67 5.60
C ILE A 29 -9.96 3.47 4.65
N ARG A 30 -9.38 4.37 3.86
CA ARG A 30 -10.12 5.14 2.85
C ARG A 30 -10.77 4.23 1.81
N THR A 31 -10.03 3.25 1.27
CA THR A 31 -10.57 2.25 0.35
C THR A 31 -11.68 1.43 1.01
N ALA A 32 -11.50 0.95 2.24
CA ALA A 32 -12.52 0.19 2.96
C ALA A 32 -13.81 0.99 3.18
N ARG A 33 -13.69 2.30 3.45
CA ARG A 33 -14.82 3.22 3.56
C ARG A 33 -15.52 3.46 2.22
N GLY A 34 -14.78 3.52 1.11
CA GLY A 34 -15.33 3.54 -0.24
C GLY A 34 -16.12 2.27 -0.58
N LEU A 35 -15.74 1.13 0.01
CA LEU A 35 -16.46 -0.15 -0.08
C LEU A 35 -17.55 -0.33 1.00
N LEU A 36 -17.98 0.76 1.64
CA LEU A 36 -19.06 0.80 2.63
C LEU A 36 -18.82 -0.06 3.90
N ARG A 37 -17.57 -0.43 4.21
CA ARG A 37 -17.25 -1.17 5.45
C ARG A 37 -17.49 -0.31 6.69
N THR A 38 -18.07 -0.89 7.74
CA THR A 38 -18.40 -0.15 8.96
C THR A 38 -17.13 0.23 9.75
N TRP A 39 -17.21 1.32 10.52
CA TRP A 39 -16.10 1.71 11.39
C TRP A 39 -15.76 0.65 12.43
N ALA A 40 -16.75 -0.09 12.92
CA ALA A 40 -16.55 -1.15 13.88
C ALA A 40 -15.73 -2.31 13.27
N ASP A 41 -16.03 -2.70 12.03
CA ASP A 41 -15.29 -3.77 11.35
C ASP A 41 -13.86 -3.34 10.99
N ILE A 42 -13.71 -2.10 10.53
CA ILE A 42 -12.38 -1.50 10.28
C ILE A 42 -11.56 -1.46 11.57
N THR A 43 -12.17 -1.09 12.69
CA THR A 43 -11.50 -1.02 14.00
C THR A 43 -10.98 -2.38 14.44
N VAL A 44 -11.80 -3.42 14.31
CA VAL A 44 -11.38 -4.81 14.58
C VAL A 44 -10.25 -5.22 13.62
N ALA A 45 -10.36 -4.89 12.33
CA ALA A 45 -9.31 -5.21 11.34
C ALA A 45 -7.98 -4.48 11.60
N LEU A 46 -7.98 -3.35 12.32
CA LEU A 46 -6.78 -2.65 12.77
C LEU A 46 -6.17 -3.27 14.04
N GLY A 47 -6.80 -4.29 14.61
CA GLY A 47 -6.40 -4.95 15.86
C GLY A 47 -6.77 -4.13 17.11
N LEU A 48 -7.84 -3.33 17.04
CA LEU A 48 -8.34 -2.51 18.14
C LEU A 48 -9.68 -3.05 18.65
N PRO A 49 -10.05 -2.80 19.93
CA PRO A 49 -11.34 -3.20 20.47
C PRO A 49 -12.49 -2.55 19.69
N ARG A 50 -13.54 -3.32 19.38
CA ARG A 50 -14.66 -2.89 18.52
C ARG A 50 -15.32 -1.62 19.05
N GLU A 51 -15.40 -1.47 20.36
CA GLU A 51 -16.04 -0.37 21.09
C GLU A 51 -15.36 0.99 20.80
N ARG A 52 -14.07 0.96 20.43
CA ARG A 52 -13.28 2.16 20.13
C ARG A 52 -13.50 2.72 18.73
N TRP A 53 -14.49 2.22 18.00
CA TRP A 53 -14.75 2.66 16.62
C TRP A 53 -15.01 4.16 16.50
N ARG A 54 -15.59 4.79 17.53
CA ARG A 54 -15.83 6.25 17.56
C ARG A 54 -14.52 7.03 17.55
N ASP A 55 -13.54 6.60 18.34
CA ASP A 55 -12.21 7.20 18.42
C ASP A 55 -11.47 7.06 17.08
N VAL A 56 -11.56 5.87 16.47
CA VAL A 56 -10.94 5.59 15.16
C VAL A 56 -11.55 6.50 14.08
N SER A 57 -12.87 6.58 14.00
CA SER A 57 -13.58 7.44 13.05
C SER A 57 -13.21 8.92 13.24
N ALA A 58 -13.22 9.41 14.47
CA ALA A 58 -12.85 10.81 14.78
C ALA A 58 -11.37 11.10 14.48
N CYS A 59 -10.48 10.14 14.73
CA CYS A 59 -9.08 10.25 14.37
C CYS A 59 -8.89 10.29 12.85
N PHE A 60 -9.52 9.37 12.11
CA PHE A 60 -9.42 9.31 10.65
C PHE A 60 -9.86 10.62 10.00
N ARG A 61 -11.03 11.17 10.37
CA ARG A 61 -11.51 12.44 9.81
C ARG A 61 -10.54 13.61 10.03
N ARG A 62 -9.90 13.67 11.21
CA ARG A 62 -8.88 14.70 11.50
C ARG A 62 -7.62 14.52 10.65
N VAL A 63 -7.18 13.28 10.48
CA VAL A 63 -6.04 12.95 9.61
C VAL A 63 -6.38 13.27 8.16
N GLU A 64 -7.56 12.88 7.68
CA GLU A 64 -8.02 13.11 6.31
C GLU A 64 -8.03 14.60 5.97
N LYS A 65 -8.64 15.44 6.81
CA LYS A 65 -8.61 16.90 6.65
C LYS A 65 -7.19 17.46 6.64
N ALA A 66 -6.29 16.92 7.48
CA ALA A 66 -4.90 17.37 7.53
C ALA A 66 -4.12 16.96 6.26
N VAL A 67 -4.42 15.80 5.68
CA VAL A 67 -3.83 15.33 4.41
C VAL A 67 -4.35 16.16 3.24
N GLU A 68 -5.66 16.37 3.16
CA GLU A 68 -6.31 17.16 2.10
C GLU A 68 -5.84 18.62 2.09
N SER A 69 -5.63 19.21 3.27
CA SER A 69 -5.08 20.56 3.39
C SER A 69 -3.56 20.63 3.17
N GLY A 70 -2.89 19.52 2.89
CA GLY A 70 -1.43 19.45 2.72
C GLY A 70 -0.62 19.65 4.01
N LYS A 71 -1.27 19.83 5.16
CA LYS A 71 -0.62 19.99 6.47
C LYS A 71 0.07 18.72 6.95
N LEU A 72 -0.34 17.57 6.43
CA LEU A 72 0.20 16.27 6.79
C LEU A 72 0.57 15.47 5.55
N ARG A 73 1.83 15.04 5.48
CA ARG A 73 2.29 14.06 4.50
C ARG A 73 2.19 12.67 5.08
N LEU A 74 1.58 11.76 4.34
CA LEU A 74 1.48 10.37 4.74
C LEU A 74 2.82 9.67 4.50
N PRO A 75 3.23 8.75 5.40
CA PRO A 75 4.36 7.88 5.11
C PRO A 75 4.03 7.05 3.87
N LYS A 76 4.98 6.93 2.93
CA LYS A 76 4.82 6.05 1.77
C LYS A 76 4.52 4.65 2.29
N ALA A 77 3.36 4.09 1.96
CA ALA A 77 3.01 2.74 2.35
C ALA A 77 4.14 1.80 1.90
N LYS A 78 4.72 1.03 2.84
CA LYS A 78 5.54 -0.13 2.47
C LYS A 78 4.63 -0.99 1.63
N GLN A 79 4.93 -1.06 0.33
CA GLN A 79 4.23 -1.92 -0.63
C GLN A 79 4.11 -3.29 0.05
N ARG A 80 2.88 -3.68 0.39
CA ARG A 80 2.61 -5.07 0.73
C ARG A 80 2.92 -5.83 -0.54
N SER A 81 4.11 -6.44 -0.58
CA SER A 81 4.50 -7.35 -1.64
C SER A 81 3.37 -8.35 -1.81
N SER A 82 2.57 -8.18 -2.85
CA SER A 82 1.59 -9.16 -3.26
C SER A 82 2.37 -10.40 -3.64
N ILE A 83 2.39 -11.38 -2.75
CA ILE A 83 2.89 -12.75 -2.95
C ILE A 83 2.00 -13.53 -3.97
N LEU A 84 1.34 -12.81 -4.88
CA LEU A 84 0.47 -13.38 -5.91
C LEU A 84 0.99 -13.09 -7.33
N ASP A 85 2.29 -12.82 -7.49
CA ASP A 85 2.95 -12.86 -8.80
C ASP A 85 3.74 -14.18 -8.91
N GLU A 86 3.00 -15.29 -8.87
CA GLU A 86 3.52 -16.60 -9.25
C GLU A 86 2.69 -17.13 -10.43
N SER A 87 3.14 -16.79 -11.64
CA SER A 87 2.90 -17.61 -12.82
C SER A 87 4.21 -17.76 -13.59
N PRO A 88 5.02 -18.79 -13.29
CA PRO A 88 6.18 -19.12 -14.10
C PRO A 88 5.71 -19.94 -15.30
N ARG A 89 5.20 -19.28 -16.34
CA ARG A 89 4.95 -19.90 -17.65
C ARG A 89 5.27 -18.98 -18.81
N ASN A 90 6.55 -18.64 -18.99
CA ASN A 90 7.19 -18.81 -20.31
C ASN A 90 8.71 -18.61 -20.22
N ARG A 91 9.42 -19.60 -19.67
CA ARG A 91 10.85 -19.78 -19.93
C ARG A 91 10.99 -20.83 -21.02
N ARG A 92 10.92 -20.41 -22.29
CA ARG A 92 11.55 -21.16 -23.39
C ARG A 92 12.62 -20.27 -24.02
N GLN A 93 13.83 -20.50 -23.53
CA GLN A 93 15.06 -20.28 -24.28
C GLN A 93 14.99 -21.10 -25.57
N THR A 94 15.27 -20.45 -26.70
CA THR A 94 16.15 -21.02 -27.74
C THR A 94 16.86 -19.85 -28.42
N ASN A 95 18.09 -19.59 -28.01
CA ASN A 95 19.04 -18.85 -28.82
C ASN A 95 19.87 -19.85 -29.64
N THR A 96 20.36 -19.36 -30.77
CA THR A 96 21.50 -19.81 -31.60
C THR A 96 21.21 -20.75 -32.77
N GLY A 97 21.37 -20.21 -33.99
CA GLY A 97 21.55 -20.94 -35.25
C GLY A 97 21.48 -20.01 -36.47
N ALA A 98 22.64 -19.71 -37.06
CA ALA A 98 22.86 -18.70 -38.09
C ALA A 98 22.46 -19.12 -39.52
N GLY A 99 22.25 -18.12 -40.38
CA GLY A 99 22.24 -18.21 -41.85
C GLY A 99 20.88 -17.82 -42.45
N GLY A 100 20.72 -16.91 -43.41
CA GLY A 100 21.64 -16.04 -44.14
C GLY A 100 20.81 -15.25 -45.19
N ALA A 101 21.39 -14.13 -45.63
CA ALA A 101 21.19 -13.44 -46.92
C ALA A 101 19.80 -12.89 -47.37
N SER A 102 19.81 -11.56 -47.52
CA SER A 102 19.49 -10.79 -48.75
C SER A 102 18.05 -10.43 -49.19
N ASN A 103 17.86 -9.11 -49.29
CA ASN A 103 17.16 -8.26 -50.29
C ASN A 103 15.72 -8.60 -50.74
N TYR A 104 14.77 -7.65 -50.59
CA TYR A 104 14.38 -6.67 -51.63
C TYR A 104 13.17 -5.79 -51.16
N ILE A 105 13.42 -4.48 -51.06
CA ILE A 105 12.66 -3.31 -51.59
C ILE A 105 11.13 -3.18 -51.35
N ASN A 106 10.75 -2.05 -50.76
CA ASN A 106 9.38 -1.51 -50.70
C ASN A 106 8.82 -1.21 -52.10
N LEU A 107 7.59 -1.66 -52.38
CA LEU A 107 6.74 -1.06 -53.40
C LEU A 107 5.50 -0.45 -52.72
N ASP A 108 5.41 0.88 -52.83
CA ASP A 108 4.14 1.59 -52.99
C ASP A 108 3.27 0.88 -54.04
N GLU A 109 1.97 0.73 -53.75
CA GLU A 109 0.97 0.50 -54.77
C GLU A 109 -0.19 1.49 -54.58
N ALA A 110 -0.62 2.00 -55.72
CA ALA A 110 -1.37 3.23 -55.99
C ALA A 110 -2.85 3.24 -55.57
#